data_AF-A0A1Q6DR51-F1
#
_entry.id   AF-A0A1Q6DR51-F1
#
_cell.length_a   1.000
_cell.length_b   1.000
_cell.length_c   1.000
_cell.angle_alpha   90.00
_cell.angle_beta   90.00
_cell.angle_gamma   90.00
#
_symmetry.space_group_name_H-M   'P 1'
#
loop_
_entity.id
_entity.type
_entity.pdbx_description
1 polymer ?
#
loop_
_entity_poly.entity_id
_entity_poly.type
_entity_poly.pdbx_seq_one_letter_code
_entity_poly.pdbx_strand_id
1 'polypeptide(L)'
;MKTTFLIVSAAISAFILLFIVLAVMSRSGKAPGLTEGRLAKCPDTPNCVCSEQKDDTRHFIAPIMIPSAVTIDSLALLKTTIREMGGTLRAESDNYLASTFSSPLFGFVR
;
A
#
# COMPACT_ATOMS: atom_id res chain seq x y z
N MET A 1 10.67 35.35 -30.89
CA MET A 1 11.58 34.19 -30.63
C MET A 1 12.03 34.11 -29.17
N LYS A 2 12.72 35.10 -28.59
CA LYS A 2 13.20 35.02 -27.19
C LYS A 2 12.07 34.89 -26.16
N THR A 3 11.04 35.73 -26.25
CA THR A 3 9.87 35.69 -25.36
C THR A 3 9.10 34.37 -25.48
N THR A 4 8.87 33.91 -26.71
CA THR A 4 8.23 32.61 -26.98
C THR A 4 9.01 31.45 -26.36
N PHE A 5 10.34 31.45 -26.50
CA PHE A 5 11.21 30.43 -25.91
C PHE A 5 11.15 30.43 -24.37
N LEU A 6 11.16 31.61 -23.75
CA LEU A 6 11.02 31.75 -22.30
C LEU A 6 9.66 31.24 -21.79
N ILE A 7 8.57 31.57 -22.50
CA ILE A 7 7.23 31.09 -22.14
C ILE A 7 7.14 29.57 -22.21
N VAL A 8 7.65 28.97 -23.30
CA VAL A 8 7.64 27.50 -23.47
C VAL A 8 8.48 26.81 -22.38
N SER A 9 9.68 27.33 -22.10
CA SER A 9 10.54 26.79 -21.03
C SER A 9 9.89 26.87 -19.65
N ALA A 10 9.24 27.99 -19.33
CA ALA A 10 8.51 28.16 -18.08
C ALA A 10 7.32 27.19 -17.97
N ALA A 11 6.57 26.99 -19.06
CA ALA A 11 5.45 26.06 -19.10
C ALA A 11 5.91 24.61 -18.90
N ILE A 12 6.99 24.18 -19.56
CA ILE A 12 7.57 22.84 -19.36
C ILE A 12 8.04 22.65 -17.92
N SER A 13 8.72 23.64 -17.36
CA SER A 13 9.21 23.58 -15.98
C SER A 13 8.06 23.46 -14.97
N ALA A 14 6.98 24.23 -15.17
CA ALA A 14 5.78 24.15 -14.34
C ALA A 14 5.09 22.78 -14.45
N PHE A 15 5.03 22.22 -15.66
CA PHE A 15 4.49 20.89 -15.91
C PHE A 15 5.31 19.81 -15.18
N ILE A 16 6.64 19.82 -15.32
CA ILE A 16 7.52 18.88 -14.60
C ILE A 16 7.34 19.00 -13.09
N LEU A 17 7.31 20.23 -12.56
CA LEU A 17 7.10 20.48 -11.14
C LEU A 17 5.76 19.89 -10.65
N LEU A 18 4.69 20.07 -11.43
CA LEU A 18 3.37 19.49 -11.12
C LEU A 18 3.45 17.96 -11.01
N PHE A 19 4.07 17.26 -11.96
CA PHE A 19 4.18 15.80 -11.89
C PHE A 19 5.04 15.32 -10.73
N ILE A 20 6.09 16.06 -10.36
CA ILE A 20 6.90 15.73 -9.17
C ILE A 20 6.03 15.83 -7.90
N VAL A 21 5.23 16.90 -7.77
CA VAL A 21 4.32 17.07 -6.63
C VAL A 21 3.31 15.93 -6.55
N LEU A 22 2.65 15.61 -7.68
CA LEU A 22 1.69 14.50 -7.75
C LEU A 22 2.34 13.16 -7.40
N ALA A 23 3.56 12.90 -7.89
CA ALA A 23 4.30 11.68 -7.59
C ALA A 23 4.63 11.56 -6.09
N VAL A 24 4.99 12.66 -5.42
CA VAL A 24 5.23 12.66 -3.96
C VAL A 24 3.94 12.44 -3.17
N MET A 25 2.84 13.09 -3.57
CA MET A 25 1.54 12.94 -2.89
C MET A 25 1.00 11.51 -2.99
N SER A 26 1.28 10.79 -4.09
CA SER A 26 0.88 9.40 -4.29
C SER A 26 1.51 8.41 -3.30
N ARG A 27 2.49 8.82 -2.49
CA ARG A 27 3.24 7.93 -1.56
C ARG A 27 2.65 7.88 -0.13
N SER A 28 1.44 8.40 0.07
CA SER A 28 0.87 8.70 1.40
C SER A 28 0.01 7.58 2.02
N GLY A 29 0.11 6.35 1.53
CA GLY A 29 -0.66 5.21 2.03
C GLY A 29 -0.38 4.92 3.52
N LYS A 30 -1.45 4.79 4.32
CA LYS A 30 -1.40 4.38 5.72
C LYS A 30 -2.25 3.12 5.92
N ALA A 31 -1.80 2.25 6.82
CA ALA A 31 -2.58 1.08 7.19
C ALA A 31 -3.89 1.53 7.87
N PRO A 32 -5.07 1.06 7.42
CA PRO A 32 -6.35 1.47 7.99
C PRO A 32 -6.60 0.88 9.38
N GLY A 33 -5.80 -0.10 9.82
CA GLY A 33 -5.95 -0.75 11.12
C GLY A 33 -7.10 -1.74 11.17
N LEU A 34 -7.48 -2.10 12.39
CA LEU A 34 -8.68 -2.89 12.68
C LEU A 34 -9.84 -1.98 13.08
N THR A 35 -11.04 -2.32 12.62
CA THR A 35 -12.32 -1.74 13.08
C THR A 35 -13.07 -2.83 13.82
N GLU A 36 -13.32 -2.64 15.13
CA GLU A 36 -14.01 -3.62 15.98
C GLU A 36 -13.36 -5.02 15.94
N GLY A 37 -12.02 -5.07 15.89
CA GLY A 37 -11.25 -6.32 15.83
C GLY A 37 -11.23 -7.00 14.46
N ARG A 38 -11.82 -6.39 13.42
CA ARG A 38 -11.84 -6.89 12.04
C ARG A 38 -11.05 -5.99 11.10
N LEU A 39 -10.62 -6.51 9.96
CA LEU A 39 -10.01 -5.73 8.89
C LEU A 39 -10.98 -4.61 8.46
N ALA A 40 -10.45 -3.40 8.30
CA ALA A 40 -11.25 -2.27 7.82
C ALA A 40 -11.87 -2.55 6.44
N LYS A 41 -13.07 -2.00 6.19
CA LYS A 41 -13.71 -2.11 4.87
C LYS A 41 -12.88 -1.44 3.80
N CYS A 42 -12.84 -2.06 2.63
CA CYS A 42 -12.20 -1.46 1.47
C CYS A 42 -12.95 -0.20 1.02
N PRO A 43 -12.25 0.92 0.74
CA PRO A 43 -12.85 2.02 0.00
C PRO A 43 -13.15 1.57 -1.44
N ASP A 44 -14.00 2.32 -2.13
CA ASP A 44 -14.36 2.07 -3.54
C ASP A 44 -13.19 2.42 -4.49
N THR A 45 -12.13 1.63 -4.41
CA THR A 45 -10.93 1.74 -5.26
C THR A 45 -10.61 0.37 -5.82
N PRO A 46 -10.17 0.26 -7.08
CA PRO A 46 -10.02 -1.04 -7.76
C PRO A 46 -8.90 -1.91 -7.18
N ASN A 47 -8.05 -1.35 -6.32
CA ASN A 47 -6.83 -1.97 -5.82
C ASN A 47 -6.95 -2.50 -4.39
N CYS A 48 -8.07 -2.24 -3.70
CA CYS A 48 -8.29 -2.73 -2.34
C CYS A 48 -8.97 -4.09 -2.38
N VAL A 49 -8.52 -5.01 -1.52
CA VAL A 49 -9.14 -6.31 -1.32
C VAL A 49 -9.22 -6.64 0.17
N CYS A 50 -10.23 -7.41 0.58
CA CYS A 50 -10.37 -7.83 1.96
C CYS A 50 -10.98 -9.23 2.10
N SER A 51 -10.48 -10.02 3.06
CA SER A 51 -10.94 -11.40 3.28
C SER A 51 -12.04 -11.57 4.33
N GLU A 52 -12.39 -10.51 5.05
CA GLU A 52 -13.44 -10.57 6.09
C GLU A 52 -14.80 -10.02 5.62
N GLN A 53 -14.86 -9.43 4.42
CA GLN A 53 -16.01 -8.69 3.88
C GLN A 53 -16.63 -9.49 2.74
N LYS A 54 -17.29 -10.60 3.09
CA LYS A 54 -17.87 -11.54 2.11
C LYS A 54 -19.05 -10.95 1.31
N ASP A 55 -19.70 -9.93 1.86
CA ASP A 55 -20.81 -9.20 1.23
C ASP A 55 -20.34 -8.25 0.10
N ASP A 56 -19.08 -7.82 0.13
CA ASP A 56 -18.48 -7.00 -0.92
C ASP A 56 -17.85 -7.90 -2.00
N THR A 57 -18.68 -8.39 -2.93
CA THR A 57 -18.24 -9.31 -3.99
C THR A 57 -17.18 -8.72 -4.92
N ARG A 58 -17.01 -7.40 -4.95
CA ARG A 58 -16.03 -6.72 -5.80
C ARG A 58 -14.64 -6.70 -5.17
N HIS A 59 -14.55 -6.52 -3.86
CA HIS A 59 -13.26 -6.42 -3.15
C HIS A 59 -12.94 -7.70 -2.34
N PHE A 60 -13.87 -8.65 -2.23
CA PHE A 60 -13.63 -9.89 -1.48
C PHE A 60 -12.58 -10.79 -2.12
N ILE A 61 -11.67 -11.30 -1.29
CA ILE A 61 -10.75 -12.40 -1.65
C ILE A 61 -10.71 -13.46 -0.55
N ALA A 62 -10.51 -14.73 -0.91
CA ALA A 62 -10.36 -15.79 0.08
C ALA A 62 -9.12 -15.56 0.98
N PRO A 63 -9.21 -15.79 2.30
CA PRO A 63 -8.05 -15.72 3.18
C PRO A 63 -7.06 -16.84 2.87
N ILE A 64 -5.79 -16.61 3.20
CA ILE A 64 -4.76 -17.66 3.17
C ILE A 64 -5.01 -18.59 4.37
N MET A 65 -5.35 -19.85 4.09
CA MET A 65 -5.60 -20.85 5.11
C MET A 65 -4.28 -21.40 5.66
N ILE A 66 -4.09 -21.28 6.97
CA ILE A 66 -2.95 -21.88 7.67
C ILE A 66 -3.35 -23.30 8.10
N PRO A 67 -2.66 -24.36 7.61
CA PRO A 67 -2.99 -25.73 7.99
C PRO A 67 -2.84 -25.96 9.49
N SER A 68 -3.78 -26.69 10.10
CA SER A 68 -3.76 -26.97 11.55
C SER A 68 -2.55 -27.78 12.03
N ALA A 69 -1.80 -28.41 11.11
CA ALA A 69 -0.56 -29.11 11.42
C ALA A 69 0.64 -28.17 11.63
N VAL A 70 0.51 -26.88 11.28
CA VAL A 70 1.56 -25.88 11.51
C VAL A 70 1.57 -25.53 13.00
N THR A 71 2.64 -25.92 13.69
CA THR A 71 2.87 -25.63 15.12
C THR A 71 3.67 -24.35 15.35
N ILE A 72 4.23 -23.79 14.27
CA ILE A 72 5.03 -22.55 14.30
C ILE A 72 4.09 -21.36 14.44
N ASP A 73 4.48 -20.39 15.26
CA ASP A 73 3.81 -19.08 15.29
C ASP A 73 3.87 -18.44 13.89
N SER A 74 2.72 -18.44 13.24
CA SER A 74 2.58 -17.98 11.86
C SER A 74 2.79 -16.48 11.74
N LEU A 75 2.48 -15.70 12.78
CA LEU A 75 2.67 -14.26 12.76
C LEU A 75 4.18 -13.94 12.85
N ALA A 76 4.92 -14.66 13.69
CA ALA A 76 6.37 -14.54 13.75
C ALA A 76 7.03 -14.91 12.41
N LEU A 77 6.60 -16.00 11.77
CA LEU A 77 7.09 -16.40 10.45
C LEU A 77 6.83 -15.31 9.40
N LEU A 78 5.59 -14.78 9.34
CA LEU A 78 5.22 -13.70 8.42
C LEU A 78 6.10 -12.46 8.58
N LYS A 79 6.38 -12.04 9.82
CA LYS A 79 7.25 -10.88 10.08
C LYS A 79 8.65 -11.07 9.49
N THR A 80 9.24 -12.25 9.67
CA THR A 80 10.56 -12.57 9.12
C THR A 80 10.53 -12.59 7.60
N THR A 81 9.58 -13.30 7.00
CA THR A 81 9.44 -13.39 5.54
C THR A 81 9.22 -12.02 4.90
N ILE A 82 8.37 -11.16 5.47
CA ILE A 82 8.14 -9.81 4.95
C ILE A 82 9.43 -8.99 4.92
N ARG A 83 10.24 -9.06 5.99
CA ARG A 83 11.53 -8.34 6.05
C ARG A 83 12.53 -8.86 5.02
N GLU A 84 12.64 -10.18 4.86
CA GLU A 84 13.51 -10.83 3.87
C GLU A 84 13.13 -10.45 2.44
N MET A 85 11.84 -10.27 2.17
CA MET A 85 11.33 -9.78 0.89
C MET A 85 11.52 -8.27 0.66
N GLY A 86 12.12 -7.54 1.62
CA GLY A 86 12.32 -6.09 1.55
C GLY A 86 11.08 -5.26 1.95
N GLY A 87 10.09 -5.88 2.57
CA GLY A 87 8.91 -5.20 3.12
C GLY A 87 9.22 -4.49 4.44
N THR A 88 8.46 -3.44 4.72
CA THR A 88 8.56 -2.66 5.96
C THR A 88 7.34 -2.90 6.85
N LEU A 89 7.55 -3.30 8.10
CA LEU A 89 6.48 -3.41 9.08
C LEU A 89 6.08 -2.01 9.58
N ARG A 90 4.78 -1.74 9.63
CA ARG A 90 4.21 -0.42 9.97
C ARG A 90 3.43 -0.43 11.27
N ALA A 91 2.76 -1.53 11.59
CA ALA A 91 2.05 -1.72 12.85
C ALA A 91 2.08 -3.19 13.24
N GLU A 92 2.26 -3.45 14.53
CA GLU A 92 2.33 -4.80 15.10
C GLU A 92 1.53 -4.85 16.40
N SER A 93 0.75 -5.90 16.56
CA SER A 93 0.15 -6.34 17.83
C SER A 93 0.04 -7.86 17.82
N ASP A 94 -0.47 -8.45 18.90
CA ASP A 94 -0.57 -9.91 19.04
C ASP A 94 -1.39 -10.57 17.91
N ASN A 95 -2.38 -9.86 17.37
CA ASN A 95 -3.35 -10.41 16.42
C ASN A 95 -3.39 -9.63 15.09
N TYR A 96 -2.47 -8.70 14.88
CA TYR A 96 -2.49 -7.81 13.72
C TYR A 96 -1.10 -7.40 13.29
N LEU A 97 -0.91 -7.41 11.97
CA LEU A 97 0.30 -6.96 11.32
C LEU A 97 -0.09 -6.11 10.11
N ALA A 98 0.48 -4.92 10.03
CA ALA A 98 0.46 -4.11 8.82
C ALA A 98 1.87 -3.97 8.26
N SER A 99 2.02 -4.22 6.97
CA SER A 99 3.28 -4.09 6.26
C SER A 99 3.09 -3.36 4.94
N THR A 100 4.13 -2.71 4.45
CA THR A 100 4.15 -2.05 3.15
C THR A 100 5.35 -2.50 2.33
N PHE A 101 5.16 -2.63 1.03
CA PHE A 101 6.23 -2.75 0.04
C PHE A 101 6.30 -1.47 -0.77
N SER A 102 7.52 -1.04 -1.13
CA SER A 102 7.69 0.13 -1.99
C SER A 102 8.55 -0.14 -3.21
N SER A 103 8.11 0.35 -4.38
CA SER A 103 8.94 0.29 -5.58
C SER A 103 10.22 1.14 -5.39
N PRO A 104 11.43 0.64 -5.67
CA PRO A 104 12.66 1.37 -5.42
C PRO A 104 12.78 2.68 -6.21
N LEU A 105 12.33 2.68 -7.47
CA LEU A 105 12.48 3.83 -8.37
C LEU A 105 11.33 4.86 -8.23
N PHE A 106 10.09 4.38 -8.23
CA PHE A 106 8.92 5.28 -8.25
C PHE A 106 8.41 5.65 -6.85
N GLY A 107 8.82 4.91 -5.81
CA GLY A 107 8.36 5.09 -4.45
C GLY A 107 6.87 4.78 -4.22
N PHE A 108 6.22 4.02 -5.10
CA PHE A 108 4.84 3.57 -4.89
C PHE A 108 4.78 2.64 -3.69
N VAL A 109 3.88 2.90 -2.74
CA VAL A 109 3.71 2.13 -1.51
C VAL A 109 2.38 1.37 -1.55
N ARG A 110 2.41 0.07 -1.26
CA ARG A 110 1.25 -0.82 -1.17
C ARG A 110 1.35 -1.68 0.09
#